data_AF-A0A4Q7CWV4-F1
#
_entry.id   AF-A0A4Q7CWV4-F1
#
_cell.length_a   1.000
_cell.length_b   1.000
_cell.length_c   1.000
_cell.angle_alpha   90.00
_cell.angle_beta   90.00
_cell.angle_gamma   90.00
#
_symmetry.space_group_name_H-M   'P 1'
#
loop_
_entity.id
_entity.type
_entity.pdbx_description
1 polymer ?
#
loop_
_entity_poly.entity_id
_entity_poly.type
_entity_poly.pdbx_seq_one_letter_code
_entity_poly.pdbx_strand_id
1 'polypeptide(L)'
;MNRRRGLRSLCCAAVAVSAMSLSGLLLAAEEVKIGFLVKQAEEPWFQTEWAFAEKAGKEHGFTVIKIAVPDGEKTLSAIDSLAA
;
A
#
# COMPACT_ATOMS: atom_id res chain seq x y z
N MET A 1 -55.30 -29.01 -5.31
CA MET A 1 -54.05 -29.17 -6.08
C MET A 1 -53.25 -27.88 -6.03
N ASN A 2 -52.33 -27.69 -5.06
CA ASN A 2 -51.47 -26.49 -4.95
C ASN A 2 -50.08 -26.85 -4.42
N ARG A 3 -49.28 -27.61 -5.20
CA ARG A 3 -47.95 -28.12 -4.80
C ARG A 3 -46.79 -27.66 -5.68
N ARG A 4 -46.92 -26.55 -6.41
CA ARG A 4 -45.93 -26.12 -7.44
C ARG A 4 -45.21 -24.78 -7.18
N ARG A 5 -45.43 -24.12 -6.04
CA ARG A 5 -44.84 -22.77 -5.76
C ARG A 5 -43.54 -22.78 -4.95
N GLY A 6 -43.17 -23.88 -4.29
CA GLY A 6 -42.00 -23.91 -3.39
C GLY A 6 -40.64 -24.15 -4.05
N LEU A 7 -40.59 -24.73 -5.25
CA LEU A 7 -39.33 -25.22 -5.83
C LEU A 7 -38.54 -24.16 -6.62
N ARG A 8 -39.18 -23.05 -7.02
CA ARG A 8 -38.52 -21.99 -7.81
C ARG A 8 -37.77 -20.95 -6.97
N SER A 9 -38.03 -20.89 -5.67
CA SER A 9 -37.44 -19.87 -4.78
C SER A 9 -36.06 -20.25 -4.22
N LEU A 10 -35.66 -21.51 -4.33
CA LEU A 10 -34.46 -22.04 -3.66
C LEU A 10 -33.20 -21.99 -4.54
N CYS A 11 -33.33 -21.95 -5.87
CA CYS A 11 -32.17 -21.88 -6.76
C CYS A 11 -31.50 -20.49 -6.78
N CYS A 12 -32.23 -19.41 -6.53
CA CYS A 12 -31.66 -18.05 -6.54
C CYS A 12 -30.80 -17.74 -5.30
N ALA A 13 -31.04 -18.43 -4.19
CA ALA A 13 -30.28 -18.21 -2.95
C ALA A 13 -28.88 -18.87 -2.97
N ALA A 14 -28.72 -19.97 -3.70
CA ALA A 14 -27.44 -20.69 -3.78
C ALA A 14 -26.38 -19.97 -4.65
N VAL A 15 -26.82 -19.17 -5.62
CA VAL A 15 -25.92 -18.38 -6.50
C VAL A 15 -25.43 -17.10 -5.80
N ALA A 16 -26.20 -16.55 -4.87
CA ALA A 16 -25.80 -15.34 -4.13
C ALA A 16 -24.69 -15.61 -3.10
N VAL A 17 -24.63 -16.81 -2.51
CA VAL A 17 -23.62 -17.18 -1.50
C VAL A 17 -22.26 -17.56 -2.13
N SER A 18 -22.26 -18.03 -3.37
CA SER A 18 -21.03 -18.36 -4.11
C SER A 18 -20.32 -17.13 -4.70
N ALA A 19 -21.00 -15.99 -4.85
CA ALA A 19 -20.38 -14.75 -5.32
C ALA A 19 -19.61 -13.98 -4.23
N MET A 20 -19.90 -14.22 -2.95
CA MET A 20 -19.23 -13.54 -1.83
C MET A 20 -17.93 -14.23 -1.38
N SER A 21 -17.65 -15.44 -1.84
CA SER A 21 -16.49 -16.23 -1.42
C SER A 21 -15.22 -15.94 -2.24
N LEU A 22 -15.33 -15.26 -3.40
CA LEU A 22 -14.16 -14.87 -4.20
C LEU A 22 -13.58 -13.49 -3.86
N SER A 23 -14.25 -12.69 -3.03
CA SER A 23 -13.76 -11.35 -2.65
C SER A 23 -12.66 -11.39 -1.57
N GLY A 24 -12.37 -12.56 -0.99
CA GLY A 24 -11.46 -12.72 0.15
C GLY A 24 -10.00 -13.03 -0.18
N LEU A 25 -9.62 -13.13 -1.47
CA LEU A 25 -8.26 -13.48 -1.90
C LEU A 25 -7.46 -12.29 -2.46
N LEU A 26 -7.83 -11.05 -2.11
CA LEU A 26 -6.91 -9.94 -2.30
C LEU A 26 -5.84 -10.04 -1.20
N LEU A 27 -4.79 -10.82 -1.45
CA LEU A 27 -3.50 -10.64 -0.79
C LEU A 27 -3.13 -9.18 -1.01
N ALA A 28 -3.37 -8.34 -0.01
CA ALA A 28 -2.87 -6.97 0.01
C ALA A 28 -1.34 -7.10 -0.06
N ALA A 29 -0.77 -6.86 -1.25
CA ALA A 29 0.66 -6.74 -1.39
C ALA A 29 1.12 -5.65 -0.41
N GLU A 30 2.17 -5.95 0.35
CA GLU A 30 2.73 -4.98 1.29
C GLU A 30 3.09 -3.71 0.51
N GLU A 31 2.68 -2.56 1.05
CA GLU A 31 2.94 -1.26 0.42
C GLU A 31 4.46 -1.06 0.31
N VAL A 32 4.95 -0.84 -0.90
CA VAL A 32 6.38 -0.60 -1.15
C VAL A 32 6.78 0.72 -0.47
N LYS A 33 7.79 0.67 0.39
CA LYS A 33 8.35 1.84 1.07
C LYS A 33 9.77 2.11 0.60
N ILE A 34 10.07 3.35 0.25
CA ILE A 34 11.39 3.79 -0.22
C ILE A 34 11.94 4.86 0.72
N GLY A 35 13.09 4.59 1.35
CA GLY A 35 13.82 5.58 2.12
C GLY A 35 14.60 6.56 1.25
N PHE A 36 14.36 7.86 1.42
CA PHE A 36 15.08 8.93 0.73
C PHE A 36 15.93 9.71 1.74
N LEU A 37 17.22 9.40 1.78
CA LEU A 37 18.19 9.97 2.70
C LEU A 37 18.88 11.20 2.10
N VAL A 38 18.92 12.32 2.84
CA VAL A 38 19.64 13.54 2.43
C VAL A 38 20.48 14.09 3.58
N LYS A 39 21.65 14.67 3.28
CA LYS A 39 22.60 15.12 4.32
C LYS A 39 22.30 16.47 4.94
N GLN A 40 21.73 17.38 4.17
CA GLN A 40 21.45 18.75 4.60
C GLN A 40 19.98 19.06 4.28
N ALA A 41 19.05 18.42 4.99
CA ALA A 41 17.62 18.54 4.68
C ALA A 41 17.13 19.99 4.67
N GLU A 42 17.82 20.91 5.34
CA GLU A 42 17.57 22.35 5.33
C GLU A 42 17.80 23.02 3.97
N GLU A 43 18.59 22.43 3.07
CA GLU A 43 18.86 23.03 1.77
C GLU A 43 17.61 22.98 0.87
N PRO A 44 17.23 24.10 0.21
CA PRO A 44 15.99 24.18 -0.57
C PRO A 44 15.87 23.13 -1.68
N TRP A 45 16.99 22.71 -2.27
CA TRP A 45 16.98 21.70 -3.33
C TRP A 45 16.60 20.31 -2.79
N PHE A 46 17.02 19.93 -1.57
CA PHE A 46 16.67 18.63 -0.99
C PHE A 46 15.20 18.56 -0.58
N GLN A 47 14.62 19.67 -0.12
CA GLN A 47 13.18 19.77 0.11
C GLN A 47 12.38 19.58 -1.20
N THR A 48 12.90 20.15 -2.28
CA THR A 48 12.31 20.02 -3.61
C THR A 48 12.40 18.58 -4.14
N GLU A 49 13.55 17.93 -3.98
CA GLU A 49 13.74 16.51 -4.35
C GLU A 49 12.76 15.59 -3.59
N TRP A 50 12.61 15.80 -2.28
CA TRP A 50 11.63 15.09 -1.47
C TRP A 50 10.19 15.29 -1.94
N ALA A 51 9.80 16.53 -2.27
CA ALA A 51 8.47 16.81 -2.77
C ALA A 51 8.18 16.08 -4.10
N PHE A 52 9.18 16.01 -5.00
CA PHE A 52 9.06 15.25 -6.24
C PHE A 52 9.03 13.74 -6.01
N ALA A 53 9.82 13.23 -5.07
CA ALA A 53 9.78 11.82 -4.69
C ALA A 53 8.40 11.45 -4.12
N GLU A 54 7.81 12.28 -3.26
CA GLU A 54 6.45 12.07 -2.74
C GLU A 54 5.39 12.11 -3.85
N LYS A 55 5.55 12.99 -4.84
CA LYS A 55 4.67 13.02 -6.01
C LYS A 55 4.78 11.71 -6.80
N ALA A 56 5.99 11.23 -7.06
CA ALA A 56 6.22 9.96 -7.74
C ALA A 56 5.65 8.77 -6.95
N GLY A 57 5.77 8.77 -5.62
CA GLY A 57 5.17 7.74 -4.77
C GLY A 57 3.66 7.66 -4.90
N LYS A 58 2.98 8.81 -4.93
CA LYS A 58 1.54 8.88 -5.19
C LYS A 58 1.15 8.41 -6.59
N GLU A 59 1.95 8.73 -7.59
CA GLU A 59 1.70 8.35 -8.99
C GLU A 59 1.92 6.86 -9.25
N HIS A 60 2.89 6.24 -8.56
CA HIS A 60 3.32 4.86 -8.81
C HIS A 60 2.97 3.87 -7.70
N GLY A 61 2.31 4.31 -6.62
CA GLY A 61 1.80 3.43 -5.56
C GLY A 61 2.86 2.96 -4.57
N PHE A 62 3.80 3.82 -4.19
CA PHE A 62 4.76 3.56 -3.12
C PHE A 62 4.84 4.72 -2.10
N THR A 63 5.23 4.43 -0.87
CA THR A 63 5.48 5.44 0.16
C THR A 63 6.93 5.92 0.11
N VAL A 64 7.17 7.22 0.28
CA VAL A 64 8.51 7.77 0.51
C VAL A 64 8.71 8.07 1.99
N ILE A 65 9.79 7.55 2.57
CA ILE A 65 10.23 7.84 3.93
C ILE A 65 11.39 8.84 3.84
N LYS A 66 11.12 10.09 4.18
CA LYS A 66 12.10 11.19 4.14
C LYS A 66 12.98 11.15 5.38
N ILE A 67 14.30 11.03 5.22
CA ILE A 67 15.23 10.88 6.34
C ILE A 67 16.40 11.87 6.20
N ALA A 68 16.54 12.76 7.18
CA ALA A 68 17.70 13.64 7.29
C ALA A 68 18.85 12.89 7.96
N VAL A 69 20.03 12.89 7.34
CA VAL A 69 21.23 12.18 7.81
C VAL A 69 22.43 13.12 7.87
N PRO A 70 22.67 13.83 8.99
CA PRO A 70 23.67 14.91 9.05
C PRO A 70 25.12 14.43 8.83
N ASP A 71 25.39 13.14 9.00
CA ASP A 71 26.71 12.54 8.87
C ASP A 71 26.66 11.07 8.41
N GLY A 72 27.83 10.45 8.25
CA GLY A 72 27.98 9.07 7.80
C GLY A 72 27.50 8.02 8.83
N GLU A 73 27.65 8.28 10.12
CA GLU A 73 27.19 7.36 11.17
C GLU A 73 25.66 7.30 11.17
N LYS A 74 25.00 8.46 11.13
CA LYS A 74 23.53 8.55 11.01
C LYS A 74 23.03 7.99 9.68
N THR A 75 23.80 8.10 8.61
CA THR A 75 23.48 7.45 7.33
C THR A 75 23.41 5.94 7.49
N LEU A 76 24.42 5.32 8.09
CA LEU A 76 24.45 3.86 8.31
C LEU A 76 23.31 3.40 9.22
N SER A 77 23.08 4.08 10.34
CA SER A 77 21.98 3.74 11.24
C SER A 77 20.60 3.89 10.60
N ALA A 78 20.43 4.87 9.70
CA ALA A 78 19.19 5.04 8.95
C ALA A 78 18.96 3.90 7.94
N ILE A 79 20.03 3.43 7.28
CA ILE A 79 19.96 2.28 6.37
C ILE A 79 19.55 1.03 7.15
N ASP A 80 20.18 0.78 8.30
CA ASP A 80 19.87 -0.38 9.15
C ASP A 80 18.41 -0.35 9.64
N SER A 81 17.92 0.83 10.04
CA SER A 81 16.54 1.00 10.52
C SER A 81 15.49 0.85 9.41
N LEU A 82 15.83 1.14 8.16
CA LEU A 82 14.95 0.96 7.01
C LEU A 82 14.83 -0.50 6.56
N ALA A 83 15.87 -1.29 6.80
CA ALA A 83 15.91 -2.70 6.42
C ALA A 83 15.24 -3.63 7.45
N ALA A 84 14.94 -3.11 8.65
CA ALA A 84 14.32 -3.82 9.77
C ALA A 84 12.81 -3.98 9.61
#